data_AF-F7J1R3-F1
#
_entry.id   AF-F7J1R3-F1
#
_cell.length_a   1.000
_cell.length_b   1.000
_cell.length_c   1.000
_cell.angle_alpha   90.00
_cell.angle_beta   90.00
_cell.angle_gamma   90.00
#
_symmetry.space_group_name_H-M   'P 1'
#
loop_
_entity.id
_entity.type
_entity.pdbx_description
1 polymer ?
#
loop_
_entity_poly.entity_id
_entity_poly.type
_entity_poly.pdbx_seq_one_letter_code
_entity_poly.pdbx_strand_id
1 'polypeptide(L)'
;VSIIADRFMSSIEVITSQEKEITIKKTNGETTKTTVRIWNETVSNLTLMALGSSAPEILLSVIEVCGHGFEAGDLGPSTIVGSAAFNMFIIIALCVYVVPDGEIRKIKHLRVFFVTAAWSIFAYTWLYMILSVFSPGVVEVWESLLTLFFFPICVMFAWVADRRLLFYKYVYKRYRAGKQRGMIIETEGDRPSSKADIEMDGKVLNSHTENFLDGSLVLEANEKDQDDEEARRDMARILKELKQKHPEKEMEQLIELANYQVLSQQQKSRAFYRIQATRLMTGAGNILKRHAADQARKAVSMHEVNTEAMENDPISKVYFEQSTYQCLENCGTVALTIVRRGGDLTNTVFVDFRTEDGTANAGSDYEFTEGTVVFKPGETQKEIRVGIIDDDIFEEDENFLVHLSNVRANSETVVEVNPESNHVTALACLGPNSTATVTIFDDDH
;
A
#
# COMPACT_ATOMS: atom_id res chain seq x y z
N VAL A 1 18.84 21.17 1.52
CA VAL A 1 17.55 21.82 1.16
C VAL A 1 16.68 20.91 0.30
N SER A 2 16.82 20.87 -1.04
CA SER A 2 15.87 20.17 -1.96
C SER A 2 15.43 18.77 -1.50
N ILE A 3 16.37 17.85 -1.24
CA ILE A 3 16.08 16.46 -0.78
C ILE A 3 15.26 16.43 0.52
N ILE A 4 15.50 17.37 1.44
CA ILE A 4 14.78 17.47 2.72
C ILE A 4 13.35 17.93 2.49
N ALA A 5 13.15 18.93 1.63
CA ALA A 5 11.83 19.45 1.29
C ALA A 5 10.99 18.44 0.47
N ASP A 6 11.62 17.68 -0.44
CA ASP A 6 10.96 16.61 -1.19
C ASP A 6 10.53 15.46 -0.27
N ARG A 7 11.40 15.03 0.67
CA ARG A 7 11.03 14.03 1.70
C ARG A 7 9.91 14.54 2.61
N PHE A 8 9.95 15.79 3.04
CA PHE A 8 8.90 16.43 3.85
C PHE A 8 7.55 16.52 3.10
N MET A 9 7.56 16.96 1.84
CA MET A 9 6.36 17.01 1.00
C MET A 9 5.78 15.61 0.76
N SER A 10 6.64 14.62 0.51
CA SER A 10 6.24 13.21 0.38
C SER A 10 5.57 12.68 1.65
N SER A 11 6.14 12.92 2.83
CA SER A 11 5.53 12.54 4.12
C SER A 11 4.15 13.18 4.33
N ILE A 12 3.97 14.46 3.98
CA ILE A 12 2.66 15.12 4.06
C ILE A 12 1.67 14.52 3.06
N GLU A 13 2.08 14.24 1.81
CA GLU A 13 1.21 13.62 0.81
C GLU A 13 0.76 12.20 1.24
N VAL A 14 1.64 11.41 1.88
CA VAL A 14 1.29 10.11 2.47
C VAL A 14 0.24 10.28 3.57
N ILE A 15 0.53 11.06 4.61
CA ILE A 15 -0.38 11.25 5.77
C ILE A 15 -1.76 11.75 5.31
N THR A 16 -1.79 12.78 4.46
CA THR A 16 -3.05 13.38 3.97
C THR A 16 -3.84 12.48 3.00
N SER A 17 -3.21 11.44 2.43
CA SER A 17 -3.87 10.48 1.54
C SER A 17 -4.57 9.31 2.24
N GLN A 18 -4.42 9.16 3.56
CA GLN A 18 -4.98 8.03 4.31
C GLN A 18 -6.52 7.99 4.25
N GLU A 19 -7.06 6.85 3.81
CA GLU A 19 -8.49 6.52 3.83
C GLU A 19 -8.75 5.34 4.76
N LYS A 20 -9.80 5.42 5.58
CA LYS A 20 -10.28 4.32 6.44
C LYS A 20 -11.57 3.76 5.86
N GLU A 21 -11.69 2.44 5.78
CA GLU A 21 -12.96 1.81 5.43
C GLU A 21 -13.93 1.89 6.62
N ILE A 22 -15.16 2.34 6.36
CA ILE A 22 -16.24 2.34 7.34
C ILE A 22 -17.43 1.54 6.82
N THR A 23 -18.02 0.71 7.68
CA THR A 23 -19.21 -0.09 7.34
C THR A 23 -20.47 0.67 7.76
N ILE A 24 -21.14 1.30 6.80
CA ILE A 24 -22.38 2.04 7.04
C ILE A 24 -23.57 1.08 6.90
N LYS A 25 -24.26 0.80 8.00
CA LYS A 25 -25.55 0.10 7.99
C LYS A 25 -26.64 1.04 7.46
N LYS A 26 -27.26 0.69 6.33
CA LYS A 26 -28.43 1.39 5.79
C LYS A 26 -29.67 1.09 6.65
N THR A 27 -30.71 1.92 6.53
CA THR A 27 -32.04 1.70 7.12
C THR A 27 -32.72 0.39 6.70
N ASN A 28 -32.25 -0.23 5.62
CA ASN A 28 -32.78 -1.47 5.06
C ASN A 28 -32.03 -2.73 5.55
N GLY A 29 -31.15 -2.61 6.55
CA GLY A 29 -30.35 -3.72 7.09
C GLY A 29 -29.02 -3.95 6.36
N GLU A 30 -28.94 -3.63 5.06
CA GLU A 30 -27.71 -3.74 4.26
C GLU A 30 -26.52 -2.98 4.89
N THR A 31 -25.46 -3.71 5.23
CA THR A 31 -24.12 -3.16 5.48
C THR A 31 -23.47 -2.75 4.16
N THR A 32 -23.10 -1.48 4.02
CA THR A 32 -22.34 -0.98 2.86
C THR A 32 -20.96 -0.54 3.34
N LYS A 33 -19.92 -1.24 2.90
CA LYS A 33 -18.53 -0.78 3.05
C LYS A 33 -18.32 0.49 2.21
N THR A 34 -17.56 1.47 2.73
CA THR A 34 -17.26 2.73 2.02
C THR A 34 -15.96 3.31 2.59
N THR A 35 -15.00 3.66 1.72
CA THR A 35 -13.79 4.37 2.17
C THR A 35 -14.08 5.85 2.40
N VAL A 36 -13.53 6.39 3.48
CA VAL A 36 -13.60 7.82 3.83
C VAL A 36 -12.22 8.27 4.28
N ARG A 37 -11.76 9.44 3.81
CA ARG A 37 -10.49 10.04 4.25
C ARG A 37 -10.51 10.29 5.75
N ILE A 38 -9.43 9.91 6.43
CA ILE A 38 -9.27 10.10 7.88
C ILE A 38 -9.21 11.60 8.20
N TRP A 39 -8.45 12.35 7.39
CA TRP A 39 -8.22 13.78 7.58
C TRP A 39 -9.33 14.63 6.95
N ASN A 40 -9.73 15.70 7.65
CA ASN A 40 -10.66 16.69 7.10
C ASN A 40 -10.02 17.40 5.89
N GLU A 41 -10.70 17.36 4.74
CA GLU A 41 -10.18 17.88 3.46
C GLU A 41 -9.80 19.38 3.53
N THR A 42 -10.52 20.18 4.32
CA THR A 42 -10.18 21.61 4.54
C THR A 42 -8.84 21.78 5.27
N VAL A 43 -8.68 21.14 6.44
CA VAL A 43 -7.45 21.22 7.25
C VAL A 43 -6.27 20.64 6.48
N SER A 44 -6.46 19.49 5.83
CA SER A 44 -5.48 18.83 4.98
C SER A 44 -4.97 19.75 3.88
N ASN A 45 -5.87 20.31 3.07
CA ASN A 45 -5.49 21.16 1.94
C ASN A 45 -4.83 22.48 2.40
N LEU A 46 -5.33 23.11 3.47
CA LEU A 46 -4.75 24.35 3.98
C LEU A 46 -3.32 24.14 4.49
N THR A 47 -3.10 23.06 5.24
CA THR A 47 -1.79 22.71 5.82
C THR A 47 -0.79 22.30 4.74
N LEU A 48 -1.24 21.49 3.76
CA LEU A 48 -0.42 21.06 2.62
C LEU A 48 -0.04 22.24 1.71
N MET A 49 -0.95 23.19 1.45
CA MET A 49 -0.64 24.41 0.70
C MET A 49 0.33 25.33 1.44
N ALA A 50 0.17 25.50 2.76
CA ALA A 50 1.03 26.40 3.55
C ALA A 50 2.45 25.85 3.72
N LEU A 51 2.60 24.55 4.01
CA LEU A 51 3.90 23.94 4.32
C LEU A 51 4.54 23.26 3.10
N GLY A 52 3.77 22.68 2.19
CA GLY A 52 4.28 21.81 1.13
C GLY A 52 5.08 22.53 0.04
N SER A 53 4.57 23.64 -0.51
CA SER A 53 5.25 24.36 -1.59
C SER A 53 6.36 25.29 -1.11
N SER A 54 6.19 25.90 0.07
CA SER A 54 7.08 26.97 0.55
C SER A 54 8.13 26.52 1.57
N ALA A 55 8.10 25.27 2.05
CA ALA A 55 9.17 24.71 2.89
C ALA A 55 10.60 24.87 2.32
N PRO A 56 10.88 24.74 0.99
CA PRO A 56 12.22 24.98 0.45
C PRO A 56 12.66 26.45 0.63
N GLU A 57 11.76 27.40 0.40
CA GLU A 57 12.00 28.84 0.45
C GLU A 57 12.21 29.30 1.90
N ILE A 58 11.34 28.85 2.81
CA ILE A 58 11.44 29.09 4.25
C ILE A 58 12.75 28.51 4.81
N LEU A 59 13.12 27.29 4.43
CA LEU A 59 14.36 26.65 4.90
C LEU A 59 15.62 27.37 4.39
N LEU A 60 15.60 27.91 3.16
CA LEU A 60 16.70 28.74 2.66
C LEU A 60 16.84 30.04 3.46
N SER A 61 15.72 30.71 3.78
CA SER A 61 15.74 31.94 4.58
C SER A 61 16.26 31.72 6.00
N VAL A 62 15.84 30.63 6.67
CA VAL A 62 16.36 30.29 8.01
C VAL A 62 17.87 30.04 7.97
N ILE A 63 18.39 29.38 6.92
CA ILE A 63 19.83 29.18 6.73
C ILE A 63 20.56 30.51 6.46
N GLU A 64 19.99 31.39 5.64
CA GLU A 64 20.54 32.73 5.34
C GLU A 64 20.62 33.61 6.60
N VAL A 65 19.53 33.73 7.35
CA VAL A 65 19.43 34.59 8.55
C VAL A 65 20.33 34.06 9.67
N CYS A 66 20.37 32.75 9.92
CA CYS A 66 21.31 32.16 10.87
C CYS A 66 22.77 32.28 10.41
N GLY A 67 23.03 32.29 9.09
CA GLY A 67 24.37 32.49 8.52
C GLY A 67 24.90 33.92 8.67
N HIS A 68 24.02 34.92 8.60
CA HIS A 68 24.35 36.34 8.75
C HIS A 68 24.12 36.87 10.18
N GLY A 69 24.16 36.00 11.20
CA GLY A 69 24.12 36.44 12.60
C GLY A 69 22.78 37.07 13.04
N PHE A 70 21.67 36.62 12.45
CA PHE A 70 20.30 37.15 12.59
C PHE A 70 20.01 38.47 11.88
N GLU A 71 20.92 39.00 11.05
CA GLU A 71 20.59 40.03 10.06
C GLU A 71 19.84 39.43 8.85
N ALA A 72 18.98 40.22 8.21
CA ALA A 72 18.24 39.80 7.02
C ALA A 72 19.11 39.95 5.76
N GLY A 73 19.35 38.85 5.06
CA GLY A 73 20.11 38.83 3.80
C GLY A 73 19.29 39.29 2.58
N ASP A 74 19.93 39.24 1.40
CA ASP A 74 19.39 39.74 0.13
C ASP A 74 18.11 39.00 -0.34
N LEU A 75 17.86 37.76 0.09
CA LEU A 75 16.53 37.15 -0.06
C LEU A 75 15.56 37.83 0.90
N GLY A 76 15.75 37.61 2.21
CA GLY A 76 14.95 38.23 3.27
C GLY A 76 13.43 37.96 3.19
N PRO A 77 12.63 38.53 4.13
CA PRO A 77 11.20 38.25 4.20
C PRO A 77 10.41 38.64 2.95
N SER A 78 10.77 39.79 2.35
CA SER A 78 10.04 40.39 1.24
C SER A 78 10.10 39.55 -0.04
N THR A 79 11.26 38.95 -0.36
CA THR A 79 11.42 38.17 -1.60
C THR A 79 10.68 36.83 -1.52
N ILE A 80 10.60 36.22 -0.33
CA ILE A 80 9.87 34.94 -0.10
C ILE A 80 8.36 35.14 -0.27
N VAL A 81 7.82 36.20 0.31
CA VAL A 81 6.39 36.55 0.14
C VAL A 81 6.11 36.91 -1.33
N GLY A 82 7.06 37.60 -1.99
CA GLY A 82 6.99 37.91 -3.41
C GLY A 82 7.03 36.69 -4.34
N SER A 83 7.94 35.73 -4.10
CA SER A 83 8.08 34.52 -4.92
C SER A 83 6.85 33.63 -4.81
N ALA A 84 6.35 33.40 -3.58
CA ALA A 84 5.12 32.66 -3.34
C ALA A 84 3.92 33.29 -4.05
N ALA A 85 3.78 34.62 -3.99
CA ALA A 85 2.71 35.35 -4.68
C ALA A 85 2.81 35.24 -6.21
N PHE A 86 4.01 35.38 -6.78
CA PHE A 86 4.25 35.27 -8.22
C PHE A 86 3.98 33.84 -8.74
N ASN A 87 4.47 32.82 -8.02
CA ASN A 87 4.22 31.42 -8.33
C ASN A 87 2.71 31.11 -8.35
N MET A 88 1.97 31.57 -7.33
CA MET A 88 0.52 31.40 -7.25
C MET A 88 -0.23 32.14 -8.37
N PHE A 89 0.23 33.32 -8.79
CA PHE A 89 -0.37 34.06 -9.91
C PHE A 89 -0.31 33.27 -11.23
N ILE A 90 0.85 32.70 -11.57
CA ILE A 90 1.03 31.89 -12.78
C ILE A 90 0.22 30.58 -12.70
N ILE A 91 0.17 29.93 -11.53
CA ILE A 91 -0.65 28.73 -11.32
C ILE A 91 -2.13 29.04 -11.50
N ILE A 92 -2.64 30.13 -10.91
CA ILE A 92 -4.04 30.56 -11.05
C ILE A 92 -4.39 30.86 -12.51
N ALA A 93 -3.51 31.57 -13.24
CA ALA A 93 -3.72 31.88 -14.65
C ALA A 93 -3.85 30.60 -15.50
N LEU A 94 -2.99 29.60 -15.27
CA LEU A 94 -3.06 28.31 -15.96
C LEU A 94 -4.29 27.48 -15.54
N CYS A 95 -4.66 27.49 -14.25
CA CYS A 95 -5.88 26.83 -13.76
C CYS A 95 -7.17 27.44 -14.33
N VAL A 96 -7.19 28.73 -14.68
CA VAL A 96 -8.31 29.36 -15.40
C VAL A 96 -8.26 29.01 -16.89
N TYR A 97 -7.09 29.09 -17.52
CA TYR A 97 -6.91 28.80 -18.96
C TYR A 97 -7.26 27.35 -19.36
N VAL A 98 -7.08 26.39 -18.44
CA VAL A 98 -7.36 24.96 -18.69
C VAL A 98 -8.86 24.60 -18.56
N VAL A 99 -9.74 25.54 -18.17
CA VAL A 99 -11.19 25.29 -18.14
C VAL A 99 -11.75 25.30 -19.57
N PRO A 100 -12.41 24.23 -20.05
CA PRO A 100 -12.99 24.19 -21.39
C PRO A 100 -14.12 25.19 -21.58
N ASP A 101 -14.26 25.73 -22.80
CA ASP A 101 -15.35 26.64 -23.16
C ASP A 101 -16.73 26.03 -22.87
N GLY A 102 -17.50 26.71 -22.01
CA GLY A 102 -18.83 26.28 -21.57
C GLY A 102 -18.87 25.57 -20.21
N GLU A 103 -17.74 25.18 -19.61
CA GLU A 103 -17.72 24.63 -18.25
C GLU A 103 -17.71 25.72 -17.16
N ILE A 104 -18.68 25.68 -16.24
CA ILE A 104 -18.70 26.56 -15.06
C ILE A 104 -18.14 25.82 -13.85
N ARG A 105 -16.90 26.15 -13.45
CA ARG A 105 -16.31 25.68 -12.20
C ARG A 105 -16.76 26.58 -11.02
N LYS A 106 -17.12 25.98 -9.88
CA LYS A 106 -17.58 26.69 -8.66
C LYS A 106 -16.76 26.28 -7.44
N ILE A 107 -16.52 27.23 -6.53
CA ILE A 107 -15.86 26.98 -5.24
C ILE A 107 -16.83 26.21 -4.33
N LYS A 108 -16.42 25.03 -3.85
CA LYS A 108 -17.22 24.21 -2.92
C LYS A 108 -17.37 24.85 -1.53
N HIS A 109 -16.26 25.21 -0.89
CA HIS A 109 -16.22 25.64 0.52
C HIS A 109 -16.16 27.17 0.65
N LEU A 110 -17.19 27.88 0.17
CA LEU A 110 -17.23 29.36 0.21
C LEU A 110 -17.00 29.96 1.62
N ARG A 111 -17.49 29.31 2.68
CA ARG A 111 -17.24 29.75 4.07
C ARG A 111 -15.75 29.72 4.43
N VAL A 112 -15.07 28.64 4.07
CA VAL A 112 -13.62 28.48 4.29
C VAL A 112 -12.86 29.54 3.51
N PHE A 113 -13.24 29.78 2.25
CA PHE A 113 -12.64 30.83 1.41
C PHE A 113 -12.75 32.22 2.04
N PHE A 114 -13.90 32.60 2.62
CA PHE A 114 -14.03 33.89 3.31
C PHE A 114 -13.16 33.97 4.58
N VAL A 115 -13.01 32.87 5.34
CA VAL A 115 -12.12 32.82 6.50
C VAL A 115 -10.66 32.95 6.08
N THR A 116 -10.20 32.22 5.07
CA THR A 116 -8.81 32.29 4.60
C THR A 116 -8.48 33.63 3.94
N ALA A 117 -9.44 34.25 3.24
CA ALA A 117 -9.29 35.59 2.69
C ALA A 117 -9.23 36.69 3.77
N ALA A 118 -9.97 36.54 4.88
CA ALA A 118 -9.84 37.44 6.02
C ALA A 118 -8.47 37.29 6.72
N TRP A 119 -8.02 36.05 6.92
CA TRP A 119 -6.71 35.77 7.52
C TRP A 119 -5.52 36.21 6.65
N SER A 120 -5.62 36.16 5.31
CA SER A 120 -4.55 36.65 4.44
C SER A 120 -4.41 38.17 4.46
N ILE A 121 -5.53 38.90 4.48
CA ILE A 121 -5.53 40.37 4.68
C ILE A 121 -4.98 40.72 6.07
N PHE A 122 -5.37 39.96 7.10
CA PHE A 122 -4.83 40.13 8.45
C PHE A 122 -3.32 39.88 8.49
N ALA A 123 -2.80 38.85 7.81
CA ALA A 123 -1.37 38.55 7.80
C ALA A 123 -0.50 39.70 7.25
N TYR A 124 -0.90 40.34 6.14
CA TYR A 124 -0.21 41.54 5.64
C TYR A 124 -0.33 42.73 6.61
N THR A 125 -1.49 42.90 7.25
CA THR A 125 -1.71 43.96 8.24
C THR A 125 -0.85 43.74 9.50
N TRP A 126 -0.71 42.50 9.94
CA TRP A 126 0.12 42.09 11.06
C TRP A 126 1.61 42.28 10.77
N LEU A 127 2.07 41.86 9.58
CA LEU A 127 3.45 42.08 9.11
C LEU A 127 3.82 43.57 9.08
N TYR A 128 2.89 44.44 8.66
CA TYR A 128 3.07 45.88 8.74
C TYR A 128 3.15 46.39 10.20
N MET A 129 2.28 45.89 11.10
CA MET A 129 2.29 46.31 12.50
C MET A 129 3.58 45.93 13.23
N ILE A 130 4.11 44.71 13.08
CA ILE A 130 5.39 44.34 13.72
C ILE A 130 6.54 45.20 13.19
N LEU A 131 6.69 45.33 11.86
CA LEU A 131 7.82 46.03 11.24
C LEU A 131 7.78 47.57 11.34
N SER A 132 6.60 48.17 11.51
CA SER A 132 6.42 49.64 11.45
C SER A 132 5.79 50.28 12.68
N VAL A 133 5.17 49.52 13.59
CA VAL A 133 4.38 50.07 14.71
C VAL A 133 4.85 49.57 16.07
N PHE A 134 5.11 48.27 16.23
CA PHE A 134 5.60 47.69 17.48
C PHE A 134 7.12 47.77 17.57
N SER A 135 7.83 47.23 16.57
CA SER A 135 9.27 47.01 16.62
C SER A 135 9.92 47.53 15.32
N PRO A 136 10.15 48.85 15.18
CA PRO A 136 10.57 49.46 13.92
C PRO A 136 11.89 48.91 13.38
N GLY A 137 11.81 48.10 12.31
CA GLY A 137 12.96 47.52 11.62
C GLY A 137 13.62 46.30 12.29
N VAL A 138 13.07 45.77 13.38
CA VAL A 138 13.56 44.57 14.09
C VAL A 138 12.37 43.71 14.48
N VAL A 139 12.43 42.39 14.32
CA VAL A 139 11.34 41.49 14.76
C VAL A 139 11.72 40.85 16.09
N GLU A 140 10.87 41.01 17.11
CA GLU A 140 11.12 40.39 18.41
C GLU A 140 10.70 38.90 18.44
N VAL A 141 11.30 38.14 19.36
CA VAL A 141 11.06 36.69 19.47
C VAL A 141 9.60 36.39 19.82
N TRP A 142 8.94 37.23 20.64
CA TRP A 142 7.52 37.04 20.97
C TRP A 142 6.59 37.36 19.79
N GLU A 143 6.92 38.35 18.95
CA GLU A 143 6.19 38.65 17.72
C GLU A 143 6.27 37.46 16.75
N SER A 144 7.46 36.86 16.64
CA SER A 144 7.71 35.66 15.84
C SER A 144 6.91 34.46 16.34
N LEU A 145 6.90 34.22 17.67
CA LEU A 145 6.13 33.13 18.30
C LEU A 145 4.61 33.34 18.19
N LEU A 146 4.13 34.58 18.32
CA LEU A 146 2.71 34.92 18.13
C LEU A 146 2.29 34.72 16.67
N THR A 147 3.15 35.11 15.72
CA THR A 147 2.95 34.88 14.28
C THR A 147 2.87 33.37 13.97
N LEU A 148 3.75 32.56 14.57
CA LEU A 148 3.68 31.10 14.48
C LEU A 148 2.37 30.54 15.06
N PHE A 149 1.87 31.11 16.17
CA PHE A 149 0.62 30.68 16.81
C PHE A 149 -0.65 31.08 16.03
N PHE A 150 -0.60 32.10 15.17
CA PHE A 150 -1.72 32.42 14.26
C PHE A 150 -1.98 31.32 13.23
N PHE A 151 -0.99 30.52 12.84
CA PHE A 151 -1.19 29.41 11.89
C PHE A 151 -2.19 28.35 12.41
N PRO A 152 -2.00 27.70 13.59
CA PRO A 152 -2.99 26.76 14.12
C PRO A 152 -4.34 27.41 14.45
N ILE A 153 -4.38 28.70 14.84
CA ILE A 153 -5.66 29.42 15.01
C ILE A 153 -6.42 29.52 13.67
N CYS A 154 -5.73 29.90 12.58
CA CYS A 154 -6.31 29.97 11.24
C CYS A 154 -6.83 28.60 10.77
N VAL A 155 -6.04 27.53 10.98
CA VAL A 155 -6.45 26.14 10.68
C VAL A 155 -7.70 25.75 11.47
N MET A 156 -7.76 26.05 12.78
CA MET A 156 -8.92 25.78 13.63
C MET A 156 -10.16 26.59 13.20
N PHE A 157 -10.00 27.86 12.83
CA PHE A 157 -11.10 28.70 12.34
C PHE A 157 -11.65 28.19 10.99
N ALA A 158 -10.76 27.74 10.09
CA ALA A 158 -11.16 27.09 8.85
C ALA A 158 -11.94 25.77 9.11
N TRP A 159 -11.47 24.95 10.06
CA TRP A 159 -12.16 23.72 10.47
C TRP A 159 -13.54 23.97 11.07
N VAL A 160 -13.69 24.97 11.96
CA VAL A 160 -14.99 25.38 12.53
C VAL A 160 -15.96 25.89 11.45
N ALA A 161 -15.45 26.65 10.48
CA ALA A 161 -16.25 27.15 9.35
C ALA A 161 -16.70 26.05 8.39
N ASP A 162 -15.92 24.97 8.27
CA ASP A 162 -16.27 23.78 7.50
C ASP A 162 -17.31 22.91 8.24
N ARG A 163 -17.08 22.66 9.54
CA ARG A 163 -17.95 21.87 10.46
C ARG A 163 -19.34 22.48 10.74
N ARG A 164 -19.64 23.71 10.27
CA ARG A 164 -20.95 24.41 10.36
C ARG A 164 -21.45 24.69 11.79
N LEU A 165 -20.56 24.93 12.75
CA LEU A 165 -20.92 24.99 14.17
C LEU A 165 -21.82 26.17 14.62
N LEU A 166 -22.09 27.18 13.78
CA LEU A 166 -22.72 28.44 14.21
C LEU A 166 -24.00 28.90 13.47
N PHE A 167 -24.38 28.36 12.31
CA PHE A 167 -25.63 28.76 11.63
C PHE A 167 -26.40 27.60 10.98
N TYR A 168 -27.73 27.69 11.01
CA TYR A 168 -28.66 26.56 11.10
C TYR A 168 -29.32 26.14 9.76
N LYS A 169 -29.57 24.82 9.63
CA LYS A 169 -30.86 24.24 9.15
C LYS A 169 -31.34 24.33 7.69
N TYR A 170 -30.52 24.61 6.67
CA TYR A 170 -31.08 24.83 5.31
C TYR A 170 -30.56 24.02 4.10
N VAL A 171 -29.84 22.90 4.27
CA VAL A 171 -29.62 21.95 3.15
C VAL A 171 -29.74 20.50 3.62
N TYR A 172 -30.42 19.67 2.83
CA TYR A 172 -30.52 18.21 3.04
C TYR A 172 -29.30 17.51 2.42
N LYS A 173 -28.69 16.57 3.15
CA LYS A 173 -27.72 15.65 2.54
C LYS A 173 -28.44 14.66 1.62
N ARG A 174 -27.93 14.48 0.40
CA ARG A 174 -28.40 13.46 -0.54
C ARG A 174 -27.22 12.61 -1.01
N TYR A 175 -27.18 11.36 -0.58
CA TYR A 175 -26.14 10.41 -0.98
C TYR A 175 -26.48 9.87 -2.38
N ARG A 176 -25.57 10.04 -3.35
CA ARG A 176 -25.68 9.44 -4.69
C ARG A 176 -24.45 8.57 -4.95
N ALA A 177 -24.66 7.25 -5.02
CA ALA A 177 -23.59 6.31 -5.36
C ALA A 177 -23.12 6.55 -6.80
N GLY A 178 -21.81 6.68 -7.00
CA GLY A 178 -21.21 6.79 -8.33
C GLY A 178 -21.19 5.42 -9.03
N LYS A 179 -21.87 5.29 -10.18
CA LYS A 179 -22.09 4.03 -10.93
C LYS A 179 -20.82 3.43 -11.59
N GLN A 180 -19.63 3.78 -11.09
CA GLN A 180 -18.32 3.46 -11.66
C GLN A 180 -17.24 3.08 -10.61
N ARG A 181 -17.47 3.26 -9.29
CA ARG A 181 -16.47 2.84 -8.27
C ARG A 181 -16.96 2.66 -6.82
N GLY A 182 -18.27 2.54 -6.57
CA GLY A 182 -18.84 2.42 -5.21
C GLY A 182 -18.77 3.71 -4.35
N MET A 183 -17.79 4.56 -4.60
CA MET A 183 -17.56 5.86 -3.95
C MET A 183 -18.82 6.73 -3.92
N ILE A 184 -19.21 7.17 -2.71
CA ILE A 184 -20.31 8.09 -2.48
C ILE A 184 -19.73 9.49 -2.31
N ILE A 185 -19.77 10.29 -3.38
CA ILE A 185 -19.30 11.68 -3.35
C ILE A 185 -20.38 12.56 -2.70
N GLU A 186 -20.09 13.19 -1.56
CA GLU A 186 -20.99 14.20 -0.99
C GLU A 186 -21.22 15.33 -2.01
N THR A 187 -22.45 15.41 -2.53
CA THR A 187 -22.87 16.40 -3.51
C THR A 187 -24.07 17.16 -2.97
N GLU A 188 -23.80 18.34 -2.42
CA GLU A 188 -24.80 19.24 -1.86
C GLU A 188 -25.59 19.89 -3.00
N GLY A 189 -26.91 19.69 -3.02
CA GLY A 189 -27.79 20.08 -4.12
C GLY A 189 -29.24 20.27 -3.67
N ASP A 190 -29.98 21.10 -4.39
CA ASP A 190 -31.22 21.73 -3.90
C ASP A 190 -32.47 20.81 -3.96
N ARG A 191 -33.57 21.30 -3.37
CA ARG A 191 -34.87 20.59 -3.29
C ARG A 191 -35.42 20.24 -4.68
N PRO A 192 -35.98 19.01 -4.87
CA PRO A 192 -36.90 18.76 -5.96
C PRO A 192 -38.25 19.45 -5.69
N SER A 193 -38.82 20.08 -6.71
CA SER A 193 -40.19 20.61 -6.69
C SER A 193 -41.22 19.51 -7.00
N SER A 194 -42.29 19.46 -6.21
CA SER A 194 -43.62 18.93 -6.57
C SER A 194 -43.71 17.59 -7.34
N LYS A 195 -43.72 16.48 -6.60
CA LYS A 195 -44.75 15.43 -6.65
C LYS A 195 -45.48 15.22 -8.01
N ALA A 196 -44.77 14.68 -8.99
CA ALA A 196 -45.30 14.04 -10.20
C ALA A 196 -44.31 12.97 -10.68
N ASP A 197 -44.63 12.27 -11.77
CA ASP A 197 -43.72 11.46 -12.59
C ASP A 197 -42.98 10.32 -11.86
N ILE A 198 -43.77 9.43 -11.25
CA ILE A 198 -43.43 8.00 -11.24
C ILE A 198 -44.16 7.38 -12.44
N GLU A 199 -43.47 7.26 -13.57
CA GLU A 199 -43.94 6.42 -14.68
C GLU A 199 -42.73 5.77 -15.37
N MET A 200 -42.94 4.59 -15.95
CA MET A 200 -41.88 3.70 -16.43
C MET A 200 -42.17 3.27 -17.86
N ASP A 201 -41.32 3.66 -18.79
CA ASP A 201 -41.32 3.15 -20.17
C ASP A 201 -39.88 3.26 -20.74
N GLY A 202 -39.35 2.33 -21.52
CA GLY A 202 -39.86 0.99 -21.86
C GLY A 202 -39.29 0.51 -23.19
N LYS A 203 -38.98 -0.80 -23.29
CA LYS A 203 -38.68 -1.45 -24.58
C LYS A 203 -38.82 -2.98 -24.53
N VAL A 204 -40.05 -3.43 -24.75
CA VAL A 204 -40.39 -4.76 -25.30
C VAL A 204 -39.87 -4.89 -26.75
N LEU A 205 -39.70 -6.06 -27.39
CA LEU A 205 -40.05 -7.49 -27.16
C LEU A 205 -38.85 -8.34 -27.73
N ASN A 206 -38.66 -9.67 -27.69
CA ASN A 206 -39.40 -10.92 -27.38
C ASN A 206 -38.31 -12.01 -27.03
N SER A 207 -38.43 -13.36 -26.97
CA SER A 207 -39.50 -14.35 -27.25
C SER A 207 -39.23 -15.75 -26.60
N HIS A 208 -40.23 -16.28 -25.90
CA HIS A 208 -40.72 -17.68 -25.93
C HIS A 208 -39.87 -18.95 -25.54
N THR A 209 -40.27 -19.53 -24.40
CA THR A 209 -40.69 -20.96 -24.13
C THR A 209 -39.75 -22.14 -23.76
N GLU A 210 -40.11 -22.71 -22.59
CA GLU A 210 -40.21 -24.14 -22.15
C GLU A 210 -39.04 -24.99 -21.58
N ASN A 211 -39.48 -25.89 -20.67
CA ASN A 211 -38.79 -26.90 -19.84
C ASN A 211 -38.06 -26.36 -18.58
N PHE A 212 -38.36 -26.73 -17.32
CA PHE A 212 -38.88 -27.94 -16.64
C PHE A 212 -37.81 -28.97 -16.23
N LEU A 213 -37.54 -29.04 -14.91
CA LEU A 213 -36.46 -29.79 -14.23
C LEU A 213 -35.04 -29.43 -14.72
N ASP A 214 -33.99 -29.47 -13.90
CA ASP A 214 -33.77 -30.30 -12.71
C ASP A 214 -33.12 -29.51 -11.55
N GLY A 215 -33.05 -30.10 -10.35
CA GLY A 215 -32.43 -29.50 -9.17
C GLY A 215 -31.01 -30.02 -8.89
N SER A 216 -30.03 -29.12 -8.80
CA SER A 216 -28.73 -29.45 -8.22
C SER A 216 -28.17 -28.28 -7.39
N LEU A 217 -27.46 -28.63 -6.32
CA LEU A 217 -26.75 -27.70 -5.45
C LEU A 217 -25.51 -27.16 -6.17
N VAL A 218 -25.36 -25.84 -6.20
CA VAL A 218 -24.06 -25.19 -6.41
C VAL A 218 -23.83 -24.29 -5.20
N LEU A 219 -22.76 -24.56 -4.46
CA LEU A 219 -22.38 -23.75 -3.30
C LEU A 219 -21.85 -22.39 -3.74
N GLU A 220 -21.91 -21.42 -2.82
CA GLU A 220 -21.28 -20.10 -2.98
C GLU A 220 -19.76 -20.27 -3.04
N ALA A 221 -19.22 -20.35 -4.26
CA ALA A 221 -17.78 -20.28 -4.49
C ALA A 221 -17.31 -18.82 -4.35
N ASN A 222 -16.23 -18.63 -3.62
CA ASN A 222 -15.69 -17.35 -3.18
C ASN A 222 -15.51 -16.36 -4.36
N GLU A 223 -15.97 -15.11 -4.23
CA GLU A 223 -15.74 -14.07 -5.28
C GLU A 223 -14.24 -13.88 -5.54
N LYS A 224 -13.41 -14.07 -4.50
CA LYS A 224 -11.93 -14.03 -4.56
C LYS A 224 -11.32 -15.01 -5.57
N ASP A 225 -11.91 -16.19 -5.75
CA ASP A 225 -11.39 -17.21 -6.67
C ASP A 225 -11.68 -16.85 -8.14
N GLN A 226 -12.69 -16.00 -8.40
CA GLN A 226 -13.07 -15.58 -9.76
C GLN A 226 -12.12 -14.51 -10.31
N ASP A 227 -11.73 -13.52 -9.50
CA ASP A 227 -10.75 -12.48 -9.87
C ASP A 227 -9.39 -13.13 -10.22
N ASP A 228 -8.93 -14.11 -9.43
CA ASP A 228 -7.68 -14.83 -9.65
C ASP A 228 -7.72 -15.71 -10.91
N GLU A 229 -8.86 -16.36 -11.21
CA GLU A 229 -9.03 -17.06 -12.49
C GLU A 229 -9.10 -16.09 -13.68
N GLU A 230 -9.79 -14.96 -13.58
CA GLU A 230 -9.88 -13.97 -14.66
C GLU A 230 -8.50 -13.34 -14.97
N ALA A 231 -7.73 -13.00 -13.93
CA ALA A 231 -6.34 -12.55 -14.09
C ALA A 231 -5.45 -13.60 -14.78
N ARG A 232 -5.58 -14.89 -14.42
CA ARG A 232 -4.86 -16.00 -15.10
C ARG A 232 -5.27 -16.14 -16.57
N ARG A 233 -6.56 -16.02 -16.88
CA ARG A 233 -7.10 -16.10 -18.26
C ARG A 233 -6.60 -14.95 -19.13
N ASP A 234 -6.56 -13.73 -18.61
CA ASP A 234 -6.06 -12.56 -19.35
C ASP A 234 -4.52 -12.59 -19.53
N MET A 235 -3.76 -13.03 -18.51
CA MET A 235 -2.33 -13.26 -18.65
C MET A 235 -2.03 -14.29 -19.75
N ALA A 236 -2.79 -15.40 -19.80
CA ALA A 236 -2.68 -16.40 -20.87
C ALA A 236 -3.06 -15.85 -22.26
N ARG A 237 -4.06 -14.95 -22.34
CA ARG A 237 -4.45 -14.26 -23.58
C ARG A 237 -3.32 -13.36 -24.10
N ILE A 238 -2.71 -12.56 -23.22
CA ILE A 238 -1.59 -11.66 -23.54
C ILE A 238 -0.35 -12.45 -23.98
N LEU A 239 0.02 -13.53 -23.27
CA LEU A 239 1.11 -14.41 -23.67
C LEU A 239 0.89 -15.06 -25.04
N LYS A 240 -0.35 -15.49 -25.34
CA LYS A 240 -0.70 -16.07 -26.64
C LYS A 240 -0.61 -15.04 -27.78
N GLU A 241 -1.01 -13.80 -27.54
CA GLU A 241 -0.88 -12.70 -28.51
C GLU A 241 0.59 -12.32 -28.75
N LEU A 242 1.39 -12.23 -27.68
CA LEU A 242 2.84 -11.98 -27.76
C LEU A 242 3.56 -13.11 -28.53
N LYS A 243 3.19 -14.37 -28.33
CA LYS A 243 3.75 -15.52 -29.06
C LYS A 243 3.37 -15.55 -30.55
N GLN A 244 2.27 -14.91 -30.93
CA GLN A 244 1.92 -14.71 -32.35
C GLN A 244 2.65 -13.51 -32.98
N LYS A 245 2.93 -12.46 -32.21
CA LYS A 245 3.64 -11.25 -32.68
C LYS A 245 5.16 -11.38 -32.67
N HIS A 246 5.70 -12.20 -31.77
CA HIS A 246 7.13 -12.43 -31.56
C HIS A 246 7.49 -13.92 -31.48
N PRO A 247 7.31 -14.70 -32.56
CA PRO A 247 7.73 -16.10 -32.62
C PRO A 247 9.25 -16.28 -32.50
N GLU A 248 10.04 -15.23 -32.67
CA GLU A 248 11.51 -15.22 -32.59
C GLU A 248 12.09 -15.08 -31.17
N LYS A 249 11.25 -14.86 -30.14
CA LYS A 249 11.69 -14.58 -28.77
C LYS A 249 11.49 -15.76 -27.83
N GLU A 250 12.38 -15.86 -26.85
CA GLU A 250 12.37 -16.89 -25.82
C GLU A 250 11.25 -16.66 -24.80
N MET A 251 10.78 -17.74 -24.15
CA MET A 251 9.62 -17.70 -23.26
C MET A 251 9.77 -16.68 -22.12
N GLU A 252 10.97 -16.56 -21.53
CA GLU A 252 11.28 -15.56 -20.49
C GLU A 252 11.04 -14.13 -20.98
N GLN A 253 11.48 -13.80 -22.20
CA GLN A 253 11.29 -12.48 -22.81
C GLN A 253 9.81 -12.19 -23.12
N LEU A 254 9.02 -13.22 -23.45
CA LEU A 254 7.55 -13.09 -23.57
C LEU A 254 6.88 -12.85 -22.21
N ILE A 255 7.37 -13.49 -21.14
CA ILE A 255 6.86 -13.31 -19.77
C ILE A 255 7.19 -11.90 -19.25
N GLU A 256 8.41 -11.38 -19.48
CA GLU A 256 8.75 -9.98 -19.18
C GLU A 256 7.83 -9.00 -19.93
N LEU A 257 7.62 -9.22 -21.24
CA LEU A 257 6.73 -8.40 -22.06
C LEU A 257 5.27 -8.45 -21.58
N ALA A 258 4.77 -9.62 -21.19
CA ALA A 258 3.42 -9.79 -20.65
C ALA A 258 3.25 -9.07 -19.31
N ASN A 259 4.17 -9.29 -18.36
CA ASN A 259 4.20 -8.61 -17.06
C ASN A 259 4.25 -7.08 -17.25
N TYR A 260 5.12 -6.59 -18.13
CA TYR A 260 5.21 -5.16 -18.45
C TYR A 260 3.92 -4.61 -19.06
N GLN A 261 3.24 -5.37 -19.93
CA GLN A 261 1.99 -4.97 -20.55
C GLN A 261 0.85 -4.84 -19.51
N VAL A 262 0.71 -5.82 -18.61
CA VAL A 262 -0.27 -5.79 -17.50
C VAL A 262 0.00 -4.61 -16.55
N LEU A 263 1.24 -4.48 -16.04
CA LEU A 263 1.65 -3.36 -15.17
C LEU A 263 1.51 -2.00 -15.86
N SER A 264 1.59 -1.96 -17.20
CA SER A 264 1.37 -0.73 -17.97
C SER A 264 -0.11 -0.37 -18.17
N GLN A 265 -1.03 -1.34 -18.12
CA GLN A 265 -2.48 -1.10 -18.26
C GLN A 265 -3.16 -0.69 -16.94
N GLN A 266 -2.57 -1.03 -15.80
CA GLN A 266 -3.07 -0.61 -14.48
C GLN A 266 -3.12 0.92 -14.30
N GLN A 267 -4.08 1.40 -13.49
CA GLN A 267 -4.21 2.82 -13.14
C GLN A 267 -3.07 3.27 -12.23
N LYS A 268 -2.37 4.35 -12.59
CA LYS A 268 -1.14 4.81 -11.91
C LYS A 268 -1.40 6.06 -11.07
N SER A 269 -0.83 6.10 -9.87
CA SER A 269 -0.92 7.23 -8.94
C SER A 269 -0.13 8.45 -9.45
N ARG A 270 -0.44 9.65 -8.94
CA ARG A 270 0.33 10.87 -9.29
C ARG A 270 1.79 10.78 -8.83
N ALA A 271 2.05 10.11 -7.70
CA ALA A 271 3.38 9.83 -7.21
C ALA A 271 4.21 8.99 -8.19
N PHE A 272 3.63 7.96 -8.82
CA PHE A 272 4.32 7.15 -9.84
C PHE A 272 4.93 8.02 -10.94
N TYR A 273 4.18 8.98 -11.49
CA TYR A 273 4.67 9.84 -12.56
C TYR A 273 5.80 10.78 -12.11
N ARG A 274 5.74 11.33 -10.89
CA ARG A 274 6.84 12.13 -10.32
C ARG A 274 8.12 11.30 -10.16
N ILE A 275 8.03 10.15 -9.49
CA ILE A 275 9.19 9.27 -9.24
C ILE A 275 9.75 8.78 -10.58
N GLN A 276 8.89 8.44 -11.55
CA GLN A 276 9.32 8.03 -12.89
C GLN A 276 10.04 9.15 -13.66
N ALA A 277 9.65 10.41 -13.52
CA ALA A 277 10.37 11.54 -14.12
C ALA A 277 11.77 11.72 -13.49
N THR A 278 11.85 11.80 -12.16
CA THR A 278 13.11 11.92 -11.42
C THR A 278 14.07 10.76 -11.73
N ARG A 279 13.54 9.53 -11.80
CA ARG A 279 14.34 8.31 -12.09
C ARG A 279 14.84 8.25 -13.54
N LEU A 280 14.17 8.91 -14.49
CA LEU A 280 14.69 9.09 -15.86
C LEU A 280 15.80 10.14 -15.90
N MET A 281 15.62 11.30 -15.24
CA MET A 281 16.63 12.37 -15.23
C MET A 281 17.93 11.97 -14.51
N THR A 282 17.84 11.09 -13.52
CA THR A 282 18.99 10.50 -12.80
C THR A 282 19.55 9.23 -13.46
N GLY A 283 19.10 8.88 -14.68
CA GLY A 283 19.60 7.74 -15.45
C GLY A 283 19.20 6.36 -14.91
N ALA A 284 18.56 6.28 -13.75
CA ALA A 284 18.20 5.03 -13.08
C ALA A 284 17.04 4.26 -13.76
N GLY A 285 16.35 4.82 -14.74
CA GLY A 285 15.49 4.11 -15.69
C GLY A 285 13.99 3.97 -15.34
N ASN A 286 13.30 3.05 -16.02
CA ASN A 286 11.85 2.85 -15.91
C ASN A 286 11.48 1.90 -14.75
N ILE A 287 10.49 2.29 -13.94
CA ILE A 287 9.95 1.55 -12.79
C ILE A 287 9.24 0.29 -13.24
N LEU A 288 8.34 0.40 -14.22
CA LEU A 288 7.56 -0.73 -14.75
C LEU A 288 8.47 -1.77 -15.42
N LYS A 289 9.52 -1.34 -16.14
CA LYS A 289 10.49 -2.27 -16.75
C LYS A 289 11.29 -3.03 -15.69
N ARG A 290 11.81 -2.32 -14.67
CA ARG A 290 12.55 -2.98 -13.58
C ARG A 290 11.66 -3.98 -12.83
N HIS A 291 10.43 -3.58 -12.48
CA HIS A 291 9.50 -4.47 -11.79
C HIS A 291 9.14 -5.69 -12.63
N ALA A 292 8.88 -5.53 -13.93
CA ALA A 292 8.59 -6.66 -14.83
C ALA A 292 9.77 -7.63 -14.95
N ALA A 293 11.01 -7.14 -15.03
CA ALA A 293 12.22 -7.96 -15.08
C ALA A 293 12.54 -8.65 -13.74
N ASP A 294 12.44 -7.93 -12.62
CA ASP A 294 12.64 -8.49 -11.27
C ASP A 294 11.54 -9.54 -10.95
N GLN A 295 10.31 -9.36 -11.45
CA GLN A 295 9.21 -10.32 -11.34
C GLN A 295 9.34 -11.52 -12.30
N ALA A 296 9.85 -11.31 -13.52
CA ALA A 296 10.16 -12.41 -14.45
C ALA A 296 11.26 -13.31 -13.87
N ARG A 297 12.32 -12.74 -13.30
CA ARG A 297 13.38 -13.48 -12.60
C ARG A 297 12.85 -14.31 -11.43
N LYS A 298 11.95 -13.77 -10.62
CA LYS A 298 11.26 -14.54 -9.56
C LYS A 298 10.42 -15.67 -10.14
N ALA A 299 9.68 -15.44 -11.23
CA ALA A 299 8.89 -16.48 -11.89
C ALA A 299 9.76 -17.61 -12.46
N VAL A 300 10.90 -17.29 -13.10
CA VAL A 300 11.87 -18.29 -13.57
C VAL A 300 12.45 -19.07 -12.38
N SER A 301 12.85 -18.39 -11.30
CA SER A 301 13.35 -19.03 -10.07
C SER A 301 12.33 -19.95 -9.39
N MET A 302 11.01 -19.79 -9.63
CA MET A 302 9.98 -20.74 -9.20
C MET A 302 9.71 -21.85 -10.22
N HIS A 303 9.97 -21.61 -11.51
CA HIS A 303 9.77 -22.59 -12.57
C HIS A 303 10.91 -23.61 -12.67
N GLU A 304 12.16 -23.20 -12.37
CA GLU A 304 13.31 -24.11 -12.21
C GLU A 304 13.12 -25.11 -11.05
N VAL A 305 12.25 -24.81 -10.09
CA VAL A 305 11.89 -25.71 -8.97
C VAL A 305 10.77 -26.71 -9.35
N ASN A 306 10.07 -26.50 -10.47
CA ASN A 306 8.84 -27.23 -10.80
C ASN A 306 8.77 -27.80 -12.22
N THR A 307 9.92 -28.01 -12.89
CA THR A 307 9.95 -28.64 -14.23
C THR A 307 11.15 -29.59 -14.39
N GLU A 308 10.85 -30.89 -14.46
CA GLU A 308 11.65 -31.94 -15.13
C GLU A 308 13.12 -32.21 -14.68
N ALA A 309 13.37 -32.54 -13.40
CA ALA A 309 14.36 -33.57 -12.99
C ALA A 309 14.50 -33.79 -11.45
N MET A 310 13.67 -34.62 -10.79
CA MET A 310 13.96 -35.08 -9.42
C MET A 310 13.42 -36.48 -8.98
N GLU A 311 12.82 -37.28 -9.87
CA GLU A 311 12.39 -38.67 -9.50
C GLU A 311 13.56 -39.67 -9.36
N ASN A 312 14.78 -39.30 -9.73
CA ASN A 312 15.98 -40.15 -9.63
C ASN A 312 17.16 -39.45 -8.93
N ASP A 313 16.88 -38.55 -7.97
CA ASP A 313 17.91 -38.09 -7.04
C ASP A 313 18.10 -39.13 -5.92
N PRO A 314 19.29 -39.73 -5.73
CA PRO A 314 19.51 -40.78 -4.73
C PRO A 314 19.51 -40.25 -3.28
N ILE A 315 19.49 -38.93 -3.06
CA ILE A 315 19.55 -38.31 -1.72
C ILE A 315 18.16 -37.77 -1.33
N SER A 316 17.68 -38.11 -0.13
CA SER A 316 16.46 -37.50 0.42
C SER A 316 16.70 -36.06 0.88
N LYS A 317 16.11 -35.10 0.17
CA LYS A 317 16.13 -33.67 0.54
C LYS A 317 14.94 -33.35 1.44
N VAL A 318 15.19 -32.63 2.52
CA VAL A 318 14.17 -32.18 3.49
C VAL A 318 14.15 -30.65 3.57
N TYR A 319 12.99 -30.03 3.37
CA TYR A 319 12.83 -28.58 3.27
C TYR A 319 11.38 -28.13 3.55
N PHE A 320 11.16 -26.87 3.90
CA PHE A 320 9.80 -26.31 4.05
C PHE A 320 9.06 -26.18 2.72
N GLU A 321 7.76 -26.50 2.72
CA GLU A 321 6.89 -26.37 1.55
C GLU A 321 6.82 -24.92 1.04
N GLN A 322 6.86 -23.96 1.95
CA GLN A 322 6.87 -22.52 1.66
C GLN A 322 8.04 -21.86 2.42
N SER A 323 8.63 -20.81 1.85
CA SER A 323 9.69 -20.03 2.52
C SER A 323 9.14 -19.01 3.53
N THR A 324 7.84 -18.76 3.50
CA THR A 324 7.18 -17.67 4.22
C THR A 324 5.78 -18.12 4.61
N TYR A 325 5.44 -17.98 5.89
CA TYR A 325 4.13 -18.26 6.47
C TYR A 325 3.56 -16.98 7.08
N GLN A 326 2.24 -16.90 7.20
CA GLN A 326 1.52 -15.72 7.69
C GLN A 326 0.39 -16.16 8.62
N CYS A 327 0.24 -15.48 9.75
CA CYS A 327 -0.81 -15.72 10.74
C CYS A 327 -1.26 -14.40 11.37
N LEU A 328 -2.51 -14.36 11.85
CA LEU A 328 -2.92 -13.35 12.83
C LEU A 328 -2.37 -13.75 14.20
N GLU A 329 -2.24 -12.79 15.10
CA GLU A 329 -1.86 -13.00 16.50
C GLU A 329 -2.82 -13.98 17.19
N ASN A 330 -4.14 -13.73 17.08
CA ASN A 330 -5.22 -14.56 17.64
C ASN A 330 -5.31 -16.00 17.12
N CYS A 331 -4.42 -16.44 16.23
CA CYS A 331 -4.44 -17.80 15.69
C CYS A 331 -4.04 -18.88 16.72
N GLY A 332 -3.33 -18.51 17.79
CA GLY A 332 -2.84 -19.38 18.86
C GLY A 332 -1.77 -20.41 18.47
N THR A 333 -1.82 -21.01 17.27
CA THR A 333 -0.71 -21.80 16.72
C THR A 333 -0.59 -21.67 15.20
N VAL A 334 0.60 -21.31 14.72
CA VAL A 334 0.95 -21.39 13.29
C VAL A 334 1.44 -22.81 12.93
N ALA A 335 1.06 -23.31 11.76
CA ALA A 335 1.44 -24.64 11.26
C ALA A 335 2.37 -24.54 10.04
N LEU A 336 3.52 -25.21 10.08
CA LEU A 336 4.51 -25.22 8.99
C LEU A 336 4.70 -26.63 8.43
N THR A 337 4.52 -26.80 7.12
CA THR A 337 4.74 -28.07 6.42
C THR A 337 6.20 -28.26 6.03
N ILE A 338 6.82 -29.35 6.49
CA ILE A 338 8.13 -29.83 6.06
C ILE A 338 7.92 -31.00 5.08
N VAL A 339 8.57 -30.93 3.93
CA VAL A 339 8.48 -31.90 2.82
C VAL A 339 9.79 -32.68 2.69
N ARG A 340 9.67 -33.99 2.44
CA ARG A 340 10.76 -34.89 2.05
C ARG A 340 10.58 -35.31 0.60
N ARG A 341 11.60 -35.10 -0.24
CA ARG A 341 11.60 -35.48 -1.68
C ARG A 341 12.95 -36.05 -2.10
N GLY A 342 12.94 -37.06 -2.99
CA GLY A 342 14.14 -37.77 -3.42
C GLY A 342 14.61 -38.83 -2.41
N GLY A 343 15.60 -39.63 -2.83
CA GLY A 343 16.12 -40.76 -2.07
C GLY A 343 15.11 -41.89 -1.82
N ASP A 344 15.56 -42.92 -1.13
CA ASP A 344 14.74 -44.09 -0.81
C ASP A 344 13.80 -43.81 0.38
N LEU A 345 12.51 -43.64 0.07
CA LEU A 345 11.42 -43.39 1.00
C LEU A 345 11.16 -44.52 2.01
N THR A 346 11.77 -45.71 1.86
CA THR A 346 11.68 -46.77 2.88
C THR A 346 12.53 -46.49 4.12
N ASN A 347 13.56 -45.63 4.02
CA ASN A 347 14.39 -45.26 5.16
C ASN A 347 13.67 -44.26 6.08
N THR A 348 13.97 -44.30 7.38
CA THR A 348 13.47 -43.31 8.34
C THR A 348 14.42 -42.11 8.41
N VAL A 349 13.88 -40.90 8.25
CA VAL A 349 14.67 -39.65 8.25
C VAL A 349 14.26 -38.76 9.42
N PHE A 350 15.26 -38.21 10.11
CA PHE A 350 15.15 -37.30 11.24
C PHE A 350 15.66 -35.93 10.82
N VAL A 351 14.96 -34.86 11.17
CA VAL A 351 15.42 -33.47 11.01
C VAL A 351 15.14 -32.71 12.30
N ASP A 352 16.12 -31.96 12.80
CA ASP A 352 15.91 -31.10 13.97
C ASP A 352 15.41 -29.73 13.49
N PHE A 353 14.45 -29.15 14.20
CA PHE A 353 13.97 -27.81 13.96
C PHE A 353 14.10 -26.95 15.23
N ARG A 354 14.29 -25.64 15.04
CA ARG A 354 14.37 -24.64 16.12
C ARG A 354 13.91 -23.27 15.63
N THR A 355 13.17 -22.54 16.45
CA THR A 355 12.82 -21.13 16.25
C THR A 355 13.99 -20.18 16.59
N GLU A 356 14.11 -19.08 15.86
CA GLU A 356 15.05 -17.97 16.11
C GLU A 356 14.32 -16.63 16.00
N ASP A 357 14.63 -15.72 16.92
CA ASP A 357 14.02 -14.40 17.05
C ASP A 357 14.35 -13.52 15.82
N GLY A 358 13.40 -12.70 15.38
CA GLY A 358 13.54 -11.84 14.20
C GLY A 358 13.40 -10.36 14.55
N THR A 359 12.17 -9.87 14.45
CA THR A 359 11.70 -8.72 15.26
C THR A 359 10.91 -9.23 16.46
N ALA A 360 10.11 -10.28 16.24
CA ALA A 360 9.45 -11.08 17.27
C ALA A 360 10.44 -11.92 18.08
N ASN A 361 10.10 -12.06 19.36
CA ASN A 361 10.90 -12.53 20.47
C ASN A 361 10.18 -13.69 21.17
N ALA A 362 10.93 -14.74 21.47
CA ALA A 362 10.38 -15.89 22.14
C ALA A 362 9.97 -15.58 23.59
N GLY A 363 8.69 -15.80 23.91
CA GLY A 363 8.11 -15.66 25.24
C GLY A 363 7.38 -14.33 25.50
N SER A 364 7.37 -13.40 24.54
CA SER A 364 6.36 -12.34 24.46
C SER A 364 5.40 -12.60 23.29
N ASP A 365 5.94 -12.88 22.09
CA ASP A 365 5.15 -12.78 20.86
C ASP A 365 4.91 -14.18 20.23
N TYR A 366 5.80 -15.14 20.52
CA TYR A 366 5.64 -16.55 20.15
C TYR A 366 6.31 -17.51 21.15
N GLU A 367 5.91 -18.78 21.19
CA GLU A 367 6.51 -19.80 22.06
C GLU A 367 7.81 -20.38 21.46
N PHE A 368 8.93 -20.30 22.20
CA PHE A 368 10.19 -20.95 21.80
C PHE A 368 9.97 -22.45 21.55
N THR A 369 10.18 -22.89 20.32
CA THR A 369 9.90 -24.27 19.91
C THR A 369 11.12 -24.91 19.24
N GLU A 370 11.60 -26.02 19.79
CA GLU A 370 12.60 -26.89 19.17
C GLU A 370 12.24 -28.38 19.31
N GLY A 371 12.75 -29.22 18.41
CA GLY A 371 12.53 -30.66 18.47
C GLY A 371 13.00 -31.42 17.23
N THR A 372 12.74 -32.73 17.19
CA THR A 372 13.10 -33.60 16.05
C THR A 372 11.85 -34.13 15.35
N VAL A 373 11.71 -33.81 14.06
CA VAL A 373 10.66 -34.36 13.19
C VAL A 373 11.15 -35.68 12.58
N VAL A 374 10.30 -36.71 12.63
CA VAL A 374 10.61 -38.07 12.16
C VAL A 374 9.69 -38.44 11.00
N PHE A 375 10.28 -38.57 9.81
CA PHE A 375 9.64 -39.14 8.61
C PHE A 375 9.85 -40.66 8.63
N LYS A 376 8.79 -41.41 8.92
CA LYS A 376 8.75 -42.87 8.86
C LYS A 376 8.77 -43.37 7.40
N PRO A 377 8.92 -44.68 7.16
CA PRO A 377 8.89 -45.25 5.81
C PRO A 377 7.59 -44.86 5.08
N GLY A 378 7.73 -44.27 3.89
CA GLY A 378 6.62 -43.78 3.07
C GLY A 378 6.07 -42.39 3.44
N GLU A 379 6.49 -41.76 4.53
CA GLU A 379 6.06 -40.41 4.89
C GLU A 379 6.86 -39.34 4.12
N THR A 380 6.15 -38.49 3.36
CA THR A 380 6.73 -37.41 2.53
C THR A 380 6.44 -36.00 3.05
N GLN A 381 5.54 -35.85 4.02
CA GLN A 381 5.15 -34.56 4.62
C GLN A 381 4.99 -34.69 6.14
N LYS A 382 5.37 -33.64 6.86
CA LYS A 382 5.13 -33.47 8.31
C LYS A 382 4.79 -32.03 8.63
N GLU A 383 3.91 -31.85 9.59
CA GLU A 383 3.52 -30.55 10.14
C GLU A 383 4.25 -30.35 11.48
N ILE A 384 4.85 -29.17 11.67
CA ILE A 384 5.22 -28.66 12.99
C ILE A 384 4.30 -27.50 13.36
N ARG A 385 4.14 -27.24 14.66
CA ARG A 385 3.40 -26.10 15.17
C ARG A 385 4.27 -25.28 16.11
N VAL A 386 4.10 -23.98 16.06
CA VAL A 386 4.69 -23.00 16.98
C VAL A 386 3.53 -22.25 17.61
N GLY A 387 3.54 -22.09 18.94
CA GLY A 387 2.56 -21.27 19.65
C GLY A 387 2.74 -19.81 19.29
N ILE A 388 1.66 -19.11 18.97
CA ILE A 388 1.62 -17.65 18.87
C ILE A 388 0.97 -17.14 20.15
N ILE A 389 1.54 -16.08 20.73
CA ILE A 389 1.01 -15.44 21.93
C ILE A 389 0.13 -14.27 21.48
N ASP A 390 -0.89 -13.95 22.27
CA ASP A 390 -2.06 -13.13 21.95
C ASP A 390 -2.28 -12.19 23.14
N ASP A 391 -2.14 -10.86 22.97
CA ASP A 391 -2.39 -9.87 24.04
C ASP A 391 -3.55 -8.85 23.78
N ASP A 392 -3.42 -7.57 24.14
CA ASP A 392 -4.43 -6.50 24.03
C ASP A 392 -3.75 -5.15 23.60
N ILE A 393 -2.57 -5.20 22.94
CA ILE A 393 -1.70 -4.04 22.67
C ILE A 393 -1.33 -3.94 21.19
N PHE A 394 -1.74 -2.85 20.52
CA PHE A 394 -1.37 -2.57 19.13
C PHE A 394 0.13 -2.31 18.93
N GLU A 395 0.79 -3.12 18.08
CA GLU A 395 2.22 -3.06 17.73
C GLU A 395 2.44 -2.88 16.19
N GLU A 396 3.56 -3.36 15.60
CA GLU A 396 3.84 -3.32 14.14
C GLU A 396 3.91 -4.76 13.56
N ASP A 397 3.81 -4.94 12.22
CA ASP A 397 3.89 -6.28 11.58
C ASP A 397 5.21 -7.03 11.92
N GLU A 398 5.11 -8.03 12.79
CA GLU A 398 6.23 -8.73 13.43
C GLU A 398 6.67 -10.00 12.67
N ASN A 399 7.91 -10.48 12.88
CA ASN A 399 8.38 -11.75 12.28
C ASN A 399 9.44 -12.51 13.09
N PHE A 400 9.43 -13.84 12.98
CA PHE A 400 10.46 -14.76 13.50
C PHE A 400 10.84 -15.82 12.44
N LEU A 401 11.90 -16.59 12.72
CA LEU A 401 12.42 -17.61 11.81
C LEU A 401 12.31 -19.02 12.40
N VAL A 402 12.17 -20.03 11.53
CA VAL A 402 12.25 -21.44 11.89
C VAL A 402 13.27 -22.12 10.99
N HIS A 403 14.27 -22.77 11.58
CA HIS A 403 15.38 -23.41 10.87
C HIS A 403 15.31 -24.93 10.96
N LEU A 404 15.64 -25.60 9.85
CA LEU A 404 15.85 -27.05 9.78
C LEU A 404 17.36 -27.34 9.81
N SER A 405 17.76 -28.33 10.60
CA SER A 405 19.14 -28.69 10.85
C SER A 405 19.31 -30.20 11.09
N ASN A 406 20.57 -30.65 11.21
CA ASN A 406 20.92 -31.97 11.74
C ASN A 406 20.17 -33.16 11.09
N VAL A 407 20.01 -33.12 9.76
CA VAL A 407 19.34 -34.17 8.98
C VAL A 407 20.12 -35.47 9.10
N ARG A 408 19.46 -36.53 9.57
CA ARG A 408 20.01 -37.87 9.82
C ARG A 408 19.07 -38.92 9.23
N ALA A 409 19.62 -40.04 8.74
CA ALA A 409 18.83 -41.12 8.18
C ALA A 409 19.25 -42.46 8.76
N ASN A 410 18.27 -43.26 9.22
CA ASN A 410 18.49 -44.64 9.62
C ASN A 410 18.18 -45.55 8.43
N SER A 411 19.18 -46.30 7.99
CA SER A 411 19.03 -47.45 7.09
C SER A 411 19.11 -48.73 7.91
N GLU A 412 18.14 -49.63 7.73
CA GLU A 412 18.20 -51.01 8.25
C GLU A 412 18.88 -51.97 7.27
N THR A 413 19.31 -51.50 6.09
CA THR A 413 20.10 -52.31 5.16
C THR A 413 21.58 -52.25 5.51
N VAL A 414 22.16 -53.43 5.76
CA VAL A 414 23.60 -53.59 6.02
C VAL A 414 24.36 -53.33 4.73
N VAL A 415 24.90 -52.11 4.60
CA VAL A 415 25.88 -51.78 3.55
C VAL A 415 27.21 -52.40 3.96
N GLU A 416 27.69 -53.40 3.22
CA GLU A 416 29.04 -53.93 3.40
C GLU A 416 30.07 -52.82 3.13
N VAL A 417 30.87 -52.48 4.13
CA VAL A 417 31.86 -51.39 4.05
C VAL A 417 33.06 -51.86 3.23
N ASN A 418 33.02 -51.60 1.92
CA ASN A 418 34.17 -51.80 1.03
C ASN A 418 35.20 -50.68 1.28
N PRO A 419 36.42 -50.98 1.76
CA PRO A 419 37.22 -50.01 2.54
C PRO A 419 38.05 -48.99 1.74
N GLU A 420 37.71 -48.72 0.47
CA GLU A 420 38.52 -47.87 -0.43
C GLU A 420 37.89 -46.53 -0.86
N SER A 421 36.70 -46.16 -0.36
CA SER A 421 36.10 -44.84 -0.61
C SER A 421 35.85 -44.02 0.66
N ASN A 422 36.68 -42.99 0.89
CA ASN A 422 36.54 -41.97 1.95
C ASN A 422 35.35 -41.00 1.77
N HIS A 423 34.25 -41.47 1.15
CA HIS A 423 33.01 -40.72 1.01
C HIS A 423 31.92 -41.36 1.88
N VAL A 424 31.56 -40.68 2.96
CA VAL A 424 30.30 -40.94 3.66
C VAL A 424 29.17 -40.46 2.76
N THR A 425 28.50 -41.40 2.08
CA THR A 425 27.36 -41.10 1.21
C THR A 425 26.17 -40.64 2.06
N ALA A 426 25.93 -39.33 2.11
CA ALA A 426 24.81 -38.75 2.86
C ALA A 426 23.47 -39.19 2.23
N LEU A 427 22.77 -40.11 2.91
CA LEU A 427 21.47 -40.64 2.47
C LEU A 427 20.35 -39.58 2.49
N ALA A 428 20.51 -38.54 3.31
CA ALA A 428 19.59 -37.41 3.37
C ALA A 428 20.35 -36.10 3.64
N CYS A 429 19.78 -34.97 3.21
CA CYS A 429 20.32 -33.63 3.42
C CYS A 429 19.21 -32.57 3.45
N LEU A 430 19.57 -31.30 3.73
CA LEU A 430 18.66 -30.17 3.61
C LEU A 430 18.43 -29.79 2.14
N GLY A 431 17.20 -29.45 1.80
CA GLY A 431 16.83 -28.84 0.51
C GLY A 431 16.99 -27.31 0.52
N PRO A 432 16.55 -26.61 -0.54
CA PRO A 432 16.77 -25.17 -0.70
C PRO A 432 16.06 -24.32 0.37
N ASN A 433 14.86 -24.70 0.79
CA ASN A 433 14.08 -24.02 1.83
C ASN A 433 14.39 -24.64 3.21
N SER A 434 15.63 -24.53 3.69
CA SER A 434 16.02 -25.00 5.02
C SER A 434 15.60 -24.05 6.16
N THR A 435 15.09 -22.86 5.84
CA THR A 435 14.59 -21.86 6.78
C THR A 435 13.27 -21.32 6.23
N ALA A 436 12.32 -21.08 7.13
CA ALA A 436 11.07 -20.38 6.84
C ALA A 436 10.94 -19.15 7.76
N THR A 437 10.42 -18.05 7.23
CA THR A 437 10.02 -16.87 8.01
C THR A 437 8.53 -16.95 8.31
N VAL A 438 8.13 -16.66 9.54
CA VAL A 438 6.72 -16.46 9.92
C VAL A 438 6.51 -14.96 10.14
N THR A 439 5.48 -14.38 9.51
CA THR A 439 5.00 -13.04 9.83
C THR A 439 3.75 -13.14 10.69
N ILE A 440 3.78 -12.49 11.85
CA ILE A 440 2.63 -12.29 12.73
C ILE A 440 2.00 -10.96 12.32
N PHE A 441 0.67 -10.94 12.18
CA PHE A 441 -0.11 -9.74 11.97
C PHE A 441 -0.97 -9.49 13.20
N ASP A 442 -0.70 -8.36 13.85
CA ASP A 442 -1.58 -7.70 14.83
C ASP A 442 -3.04 -7.65 14.31
N ASP A 443 -4.01 -7.90 15.20
CA ASP A 443 -5.44 -7.73 14.90
C ASP A 443 -6.21 -6.72 15.77
N ASP A 444 -5.48 -5.85 16.48
CA ASP A 444 -5.99 -4.83 17.40
C ASP A 444 -5.99 -3.39 16.81
N HIS A 445 -6.62 -2.41 17.50
CA HIS A 445 -6.82 -1.05 16.90
C HIS A 445 -7.24 0.17 17.76
#